data_AF-A0A4P5SY15-F1
#
_entry.id   AF-A0A4P5SY15-F1
#
_cell.length_a   1.000
_cell.length_b   1.000
_cell.length_c   1.000
_cell.angle_alpha   90.00
_cell.angle_beta   90.00
_cell.angle_gamma   90.00
#
_symmetry.space_group_name_H-M   'P 1'
#
loop_
_entity.id
_entity.type
_entity.pdbx_description
1 polymer ?
#
loop_
_entity_poly.entity_id
_entity_poly.type
_entity_poly.pdbx_seq_one_letter_code
_entity_poly.pdbx_strand_id
1 'polypeptide(L)'
;MKQIIVLATLGTLLLVGAPRAQAADTYNFTIDSAKSKLDINNSVNVTTQGYLIGQYDATTNATGTRTKNGLTGSFPSTTNEQVTSNPALAIGGPMNASASGTYKAAIDTSKLTISISNFSVNYLSSGSLSQTVAMTLNTGNFRTASPNYAYPAGALTVPAGTLSITALTATQKANTSGVGKLTSLGNGSYSFTAALTATMNMSFKIFGTGPYPVQVPIVMTLTGTLTKSSDGTYTVSTSNSINANRVIDVNFTAPKFGVGLPAGTSKAYVWVNMTVKQVSAAVSGTCAFVAIGVKQ
;
A
#
# COMPACT_ATOMS: atom_id res chain seq x y z
N MET A 1 81.60 -54.46 -27.47
CA MET A 1 81.58 -53.13 -26.82
C MET A 1 80.49 -52.30 -27.45
N LYS A 2 79.77 -51.53 -26.60
CA LYS A 2 78.80 -50.46 -26.90
C LYS A 2 77.36 -50.87 -27.25
N GLN A 3 76.57 -50.88 -26.18
CA GLN A 3 75.13 -50.66 -26.10
C GLN A 3 74.74 -49.32 -26.75
N ILE A 4 73.58 -49.28 -27.41
CA ILE A 4 72.81 -48.04 -27.64
C ILE A 4 71.41 -48.29 -27.08
N ILE A 5 71.06 -47.43 -26.13
CA ILE A 5 69.88 -47.46 -25.26
C ILE A 5 68.74 -46.71 -25.95
N VAL A 6 67.55 -47.31 -25.91
CA VAL A 6 66.26 -46.73 -26.31
C VAL A 6 65.85 -45.70 -25.24
N LEU A 7 65.63 -44.44 -25.65
CA LEU A 7 65.04 -43.40 -24.82
C LEU A 7 63.56 -43.22 -25.23
N ALA A 8 62.64 -43.82 -24.47
CA ALA A 8 61.21 -43.54 -24.53
C ALA A 8 60.86 -42.61 -23.37
N THR A 9 60.56 -41.34 -23.68
CA THR A 9 60.21 -40.33 -22.69
C THR A 9 58.76 -40.51 -22.25
N LEU A 10 58.58 -40.85 -20.97
CA LEU A 10 57.31 -40.99 -20.28
C LEU A 10 56.74 -39.58 -20.00
N GLY A 11 55.76 -39.15 -20.80
CA GLY A 11 55.01 -37.92 -20.57
C GLY A 11 53.82 -38.17 -19.65
N THR A 12 53.95 -37.80 -18.37
CA THR A 12 52.85 -37.82 -17.40
C THR A 12 51.84 -36.73 -17.73
N LEU A 13 50.67 -37.12 -18.25
CA LEU A 13 49.53 -36.24 -18.51
C LEU A 13 48.88 -35.84 -17.17
N LEU A 14 49.21 -34.66 -16.65
CA LEU A 14 48.45 -34.01 -15.57
C LEU A 14 47.08 -33.59 -16.12
N LEU A 15 46.04 -34.39 -15.85
CA LEU A 15 44.65 -33.94 -15.92
C LEU A 15 44.44 -32.91 -14.80
N VAL A 16 44.71 -31.64 -15.11
CA VAL A 16 44.23 -30.52 -14.29
C VAL A 16 42.71 -30.47 -14.49
N GLY A 17 41.97 -30.98 -13.50
CA GLY A 17 40.51 -30.91 -13.48
C GLY A 17 40.07 -29.46 -13.50
N ALA A 18 39.62 -28.97 -14.67
CA ALA A 18 39.01 -27.65 -14.77
C ALA A 18 37.82 -27.58 -13.78
N PRO A 19 37.73 -26.55 -12.94
CA PRO A 19 36.56 -26.38 -12.08
C PRO A 19 35.34 -26.30 -12.98
N ARG A 20 34.45 -27.29 -12.89
CA ARG A 20 33.16 -27.24 -13.57
C ARG A 20 32.42 -26.03 -13.02
N ALA A 21 32.13 -25.05 -13.88
CA ALA A 21 31.24 -23.96 -13.53
C ALA A 21 29.92 -24.58 -13.07
N GLN A 22 29.63 -24.50 -11.78
CA GLN A 22 28.36 -24.98 -11.25
C GLN A 22 27.27 -24.08 -11.84
N ALA A 23 26.31 -24.68 -12.55
CA ALA A 23 25.16 -23.96 -13.04
C ALA A 23 24.36 -23.42 -11.85
N ALA A 24 23.71 -22.27 -12.03
CA ALA A 24 22.80 -21.74 -11.03
C ALA A 24 21.68 -22.76 -10.77
N ASP A 25 21.47 -23.12 -9.51
CA ASP A 25 20.36 -23.99 -9.12
C ASP A 25 19.08 -23.15 -9.05
N THR A 26 17.98 -23.66 -9.61
CA THR A 26 16.68 -22.97 -9.60
C THR A 26 15.76 -23.51 -8.51
N TYR A 27 15.10 -22.60 -7.79
CA TYR A 27 14.20 -22.92 -6.68
C TYR A 27 12.84 -22.23 -6.89
N ASN A 28 11.76 -22.93 -6.56
CA ASN A 28 10.41 -22.38 -6.42
C ASN A 28 10.19 -21.96 -4.98
N PHE A 29 10.01 -20.66 -4.76
CA PHE A 29 9.69 -20.10 -3.45
C PHE A 29 8.20 -19.89 -3.28
N THR A 30 7.68 -20.33 -2.12
CA THR A 30 6.32 -20.03 -1.66
C THR A 30 6.40 -19.18 -0.40
N ILE A 31 5.70 -18.05 -0.38
CA ILE A 31 5.64 -17.13 0.76
C ILE A 31 4.67 -17.71 1.80
N ASP A 32 5.18 -17.90 3.02
CA ASP A 32 4.43 -18.36 4.19
C ASP A 32 3.60 -17.20 4.75
N SER A 33 2.27 -17.27 4.58
CA SER A 33 1.36 -16.19 4.98
C SER A 33 1.20 -16.03 6.49
N ALA A 34 1.51 -17.06 7.26
CA ALA A 34 1.47 -17.00 8.73
C ALA A 34 2.67 -16.23 9.29
N LYS A 35 3.77 -16.13 8.53
CA LYS A 35 5.01 -15.46 8.93
C LYS A 35 5.33 -14.18 8.14
N SER A 36 4.59 -13.94 7.07
CA SER A 36 4.78 -12.78 6.19
C SER A 36 3.73 -11.72 6.46
N LYS A 37 4.17 -10.48 6.63
CA LYS A 37 3.30 -9.36 7.00
C LYS A 37 3.57 -8.10 6.19
N LEU A 38 2.50 -7.37 5.93
CA LEU A 38 2.50 -5.96 5.60
C LEU A 38 2.11 -5.20 6.88
N ASP A 39 2.95 -4.27 7.30
CA ASP A 39 2.77 -3.46 8.50
C ASP A 39 3.07 -2.02 8.12
N ILE A 40 2.01 -1.23 7.89
CA ILE A 40 2.12 0.12 7.36
C ILE A 40 1.34 1.11 8.21
N ASN A 41 1.82 2.34 8.24
CA ASN A 41 1.10 3.50 8.71
C ASN A 41 0.92 4.45 7.53
N ASN A 42 -0.33 4.82 7.24
CA ASN A 42 -0.64 5.78 6.19
C ASN A 42 -1.25 7.04 6.76
N SER A 43 -1.14 8.12 5.99
CA SER A 43 -1.82 9.38 6.23
C SER A 43 -2.19 9.98 4.89
N VAL A 44 -3.48 10.18 4.66
CA VAL A 44 -4.01 10.92 3.51
C VAL A 44 -4.76 12.13 4.07
N ASN A 45 -4.35 13.31 3.64
CA ASN A 45 -4.97 14.58 4.01
C ASN A 45 -5.44 15.27 2.73
N VAL A 46 -6.68 15.72 2.72
CA VAL A 46 -7.27 16.46 1.61
C VAL A 46 -7.62 17.86 2.09
N THR A 47 -6.95 18.85 1.49
CA THR A 47 -7.26 20.26 1.72
C THR A 47 -8.35 20.67 0.75
N THR A 48 -9.45 21.19 1.29
CA THR A 48 -10.58 21.66 0.49
C THR A 48 -11.02 23.06 0.88
N GLN A 49 -11.81 23.68 0.02
CA GLN A 49 -12.54 24.91 0.28
C GLN A 49 -14.01 24.69 -0.08
N GLY A 50 -14.95 25.18 0.71
CA GLY A 50 -16.34 24.95 0.41
C GLY A 50 -17.36 25.54 1.37
N TYR A 51 -18.49 24.87 1.47
CA TYR A 51 -19.57 25.21 2.38
C TYR A 51 -20.43 23.99 2.67
N LEU A 52 -21.21 24.10 3.74
CA LEU A 52 -22.32 23.20 4.05
C LEU A 52 -23.65 23.93 3.91
N ILE A 53 -24.67 23.20 3.53
CA ILE A 53 -26.05 23.69 3.43
C ILE A 53 -26.99 22.57 3.86
N GLY A 54 -28.08 22.90 4.55
CA GLY A 54 -29.10 21.92 4.92
C GLY A 54 -29.65 21.17 3.71
N GLN A 55 -30.08 19.93 3.90
CA GLN A 55 -30.69 19.12 2.82
C GLN A 55 -32.10 19.55 2.41
N TYR A 56 -32.67 20.57 3.05
CA TYR A 56 -33.97 21.13 2.71
C TYR A 56 -34.07 21.55 1.24
N ASP A 57 -35.16 21.13 0.62
CA ASP A 57 -35.60 21.56 -0.69
C ASP A 57 -37.13 21.72 -0.64
N ALA A 58 -37.66 22.88 -1.02
CA ALA A 58 -39.08 23.19 -0.83
C ALA A 58 -40.02 22.23 -1.58
N THR A 59 -39.54 21.61 -2.66
CA THR A 59 -40.35 20.77 -3.56
C THR A 59 -40.17 19.29 -3.26
N THR A 60 -38.93 18.87 -3.04
CA THR A 60 -38.53 17.45 -2.98
C THR A 60 -38.16 16.98 -1.57
N ASN A 61 -37.86 17.90 -0.64
CA ASN A 61 -37.47 17.57 0.73
C ASN A 61 -37.82 18.69 1.72
N ALA A 62 -39.11 19.04 1.82
CA ALA A 62 -39.58 20.19 2.58
C ALA A 62 -39.38 20.04 4.11
N THR A 63 -39.17 18.83 4.60
CA THR A 63 -38.89 18.53 6.02
C THR A 63 -37.40 18.39 6.32
N GLY A 64 -36.54 18.49 5.30
CA GLY A 64 -35.10 18.36 5.42
C GLY A 64 -34.48 19.38 6.37
N THR A 65 -33.28 19.06 6.86
CA THR A 65 -32.51 19.98 7.69
C THR A 65 -32.27 21.29 6.94
N ARG A 66 -32.43 22.41 7.64
CA ARG A 66 -32.12 23.75 7.15
C ARG A 66 -30.95 24.33 7.91
N THR A 67 -30.13 25.18 7.29
CA THR A 67 -28.99 25.87 7.93
C THR A 67 -29.20 27.38 7.98
N LYS A 68 -28.65 28.03 9.02
CA LYS A 68 -28.60 29.50 9.16
C LYS A 68 -27.34 29.92 9.89
N ASN A 69 -26.69 30.98 9.43
CA ASN A 69 -25.50 31.54 10.09
C ASN A 69 -25.88 32.24 11.41
N GLY A 70 -24.99 32.15 12.40
CA GLY A 70 -25.17 32.68 13.75
C GLY A 70 -25.87 31.71 14.73
N LEU A 71 -25.77 32.00 16.03
CA LEU A 71 -26.38 31.21 17.10
C LEU A 71 -27.82 31.68 17.43
N THR A 72 -28.20 32.89 17.04
CA THR A 72 -29.43 33.57 17.47
C THR A 72 -30.26 34.11 16.30
N GLY A 73 -31.46 34.63 16.60
CA GLY A 73 -32.40 35.22 15.63
C GLY A 73 -33.57 34.31 15.26
N SER A 74 -34.48 34.76 14.40
CA SER A 74 -35.60 33.96 13.88
C SER A 74 -35.14 32.99 12.79
N PHE A 75 -35.85 31.87 12.59
CA PHE A 75 -35.55 30.87 11.55
C PHE A 75 -36.77 30.72 10.62
N PRO A 76 -36.96 31.63 9.63
CA PRO A 76 -38.08 31.58 8.70
C PRO A 76 -38.22 30.20 8.03
N SER A 77 -39.45 29.80 7.68
CA SER A 77 -39.78 28.47 7.15
C SER A 77 -38.99 28.10 5.88
N THR A 78 -38.54 29.07 5.10
CA THR A 78 -37.81 28.88 3.84
C THR A 78 -36.29 29.07 3.94
N THR A 79 -35.75 29.45 5.10
CA THR A 79 -34.31 29.73 5.24
C THR A 79 -33.49 28.46 5.09
N ASN A 80 -32.50 28.46 4.19
CA ASN A 80 -31.49 27.42 4.08
C ASN A 80 -30.19 28.05 3.54
N GLU A 81 -29.41 28.65 4.43
CA GLU A 81 -28.23 29.44 4.08
C GLU A 81 -26.99 28.55 3.94
N GLN A 82 -26.09 28.93 3.04
CA GLN A 82 -24.75 28.35 3.02
C GLN A 82 -23.98 28.79 4.26
N VAL A 83 -23.33 27.82 4.90
CA VAL A 83 -22.39 28.04 5.99
C VAL A 83 -21.00 27.77 5.42
N THR A 84 -20.20 28.83 5.27
CA THR A 84 -18.82 28.68 4.81
C THR A 84 -18.06 27.72 5.71
N SER A 85 -17.39 26.77 5.09
CA SER A 85 -16.60 25.77 5.77
C SER A 85 -15.35 25.47 4.97
N ASN A 86 -14.28 25.10 5.64
CA ASN A 86 -13.12 24.48 4.99
C ASN A 86 -13.08 23.01 5.41
N PRO A 87 -13.86 22.12 4.76
CA PRO A 87 -13.80 20.70 5.05
C PRO A 87 -12.37 20.18 4.83
N ALA A 88 -11.84 19.46 5.79
CA ALA A 88 -10.61 18.71 5.64
C ALA A 88 -10.96 17.22 5.76
N LEU A 89 -10.54 16.41 4.79
CA LEU A 89 -10.68 14.96 4.90
C LEU A 89 -9.34 14.39 5.35
N ALA A 90 -9.39 13.50 6.33
CA ALA A 90 -8.24 12.77 6.82
C ALA A 90 -8.54 11.27 6.86
N ILE A 91 -7.58 10.47 6.42
CA ILE A 91 -7.59 9.01 6.54
C ILE A 91 -6.20 8.63 7.01
N GLY A 92 -6.08 7.93 8.12
CA GLY A 92 -4.76 7.52 8.56
C GLY A 92 -4.78 6.66 9.80
N GLY A 93 -3.67 5.95 9.97
CA GLY A 93 -3.48 4.99 11.04
C GLY A 93 -2.74 3.74 10.59
N PRO A 94 -2.46 2.83 11.55
CA PRO A 94 -1.82 1.57 11.25
C PRO A 94 -2.76 0.66 10.46
N MET A 95 -2.20 -0.06 9.49
CA MET A 95 -2.84 -1.15 8.77
C MET A 95 -1.89 -2.34 8.73
N ASN A 96 -2.44 -3.52 9.05
CA ASN A 96 -1.70 -4.76 9.06
C ASN A 96 -2.44 -5.81 8.24
N ALA A 97 -1.70 -6.54 7.41
CA ALA A 97 -2.23 -7.66 6.64
C ALA A 97 -1.18 -8.76 6.49
N SER A 98 -1.63 -9.99 6.29
CA SER A 98 -0.74 -11.07 5.86
C SER A 98 -0.42 -10.93 4.37
N ALA A 99 0.78 -11.36 3.99
CA ALA A 99 1.19 -11.45 2.59
C ALA A 99 1.34 -12.90 2.15
N SER A 100 1.00 -13.22 0.91
CA SER A 100 1.21 -14.54 0.31
C SER A 100 1.65 -14.41 -1.14
N GLY A 101 2.24 -15.44 -1.71
CA GLY A 101 2.71 -15.37 -3.09
C GLY A 101 3.77 -16.40 -3.42
N THR A 102 4.32 -16.27 -4.60
CA THR A 102 5.34 -17.18 -5.13
C THR A 102 6.34 -16.42 -5.99
N TYR A 103 7.55 -16.96 -6.10
CA TYR A 103 8.54 -16.52 -7.07
C TYR A 103 9.51 -17.67 -7.37
N LYS A 104 10.31 -17.51 -8.43
CA LYS A 104 11.42 -18.39 -8.73
C LYS A 104 12.72 -17.65 -8.46
N ALA A 105 13.72 -18.34 -7.92
CA ALA A 105 15.07 -17.79 -7.86
C ALA A 105 16.11 -18.77 -8.42
N ALA A 106 17.01 -18.28 -9.27
CA ALA A 106 18.22 -18.99 -9.63
C ALA A 106 19.36 -18.49 -8.74
N ILE A 107 19.99 -19.41 -8.01
CA ILE A 107 20.98 -19.12 -6.98
C ILE A 107 22.30 -19.74 -7.42
N ASP A 108 23.32 -18.91 -7.59
CA ASP A 108 24.69 -19.34 -7.88
C ASP A 108 25.60 -18.89 -6.74
N THR A 109 25.82 -19.79 -5.78
CA THR A 109 26.66 -19.52 -4.61
C THR A 109 28.14 -19.43 -4.95
N SER A 110 28.57 -19.93 -6.11
CA SER A 110 29.97 -19.85 -6.56
C SER A 110 30.29 -18.47 -7.14
N LYS A 111 29.34 -17.88 -7.87
CA LYS A 111 29.45 -16.52 -8.43
C LYS A 111 28.86 -15.45 -7.51
N LEU A 112 28.26 -15.85 -6.39
CA LEU A 112 27.57 -14.98 -5.45
C LEU A 112 26.49 -14.13 -6.12
N THR A 113 25.68 -14.76 -6.97
CA THR A 113 24.57 -14.10 -7.68
C THR A 113 23.24 -14.77 -7.38
N ILE A 114 22.19 -13.97 -7.45
CA ILE A 114 20.80 -14.42 -7.40
C ILE A 114 20.03 -13.73 -8.52
N SER A 115 19.14 -14.46 -9.18
CA SER A 115 18.17 -13.89 -10.10
C SER A 115 16.76 -14.31 -9.71
N ILE A 116 15.81 -13.38 -9.78
CA ILE A 116 14.41 -13.57 -9.36
C ILE A 116 13.51 -13.43 -10.58
N SER A 117 12.62 -14.41 -10.78
CA SER A 117 11.64 -14.41 -11.87
C SER A 117 10.26 -14.83 -11.36
N ASN A 118 9.22 -14.53 -12.14
CA ASN A 118 7.83 -14.85 -11.83
C ASN A 118 7.38 -14.40 -10.43
N PHE A 119 7.91 -13.28 -9.93
CA PHE A 119 7.52 -12.74 -8.64
C PHE A 119 6.06 -12.27 -8.67
N SER A 120 5.24 -12.83 -7.78
CA SER A 120 3.84 -12.48 -7.62
C SER A 120 3.47 -12.54 -6.14
N VAL A 121 3.04 -11.40 -5.59
CA VAL A 121 2.67 -11.25 -4.18
C VAL A 121 1.30 -10.62 -4.06
N ASN A 122 0.45 -11.21 -3.21
CA ASN A 122 -0.73 -10.61 -2.65
C ASN A 122 -0.40 -10.11 -1.24
N TYR A 123 -0.45 -8.81 -1.03
CA TYR A 123 -0.18 -8.18 0.27
C TYR A 123 -1.39 -8.20 1.21
N LEU A 124 -2.54 -8.67 0.72
CA LEU A 124 -3.83 -8.73 1.41
C LEU A 124 -4.34 -10.17 1.48
N SER A 125 -3.47 -11.12 1.82
CA SER A 125 -3.86 -12.53 1.88
C SER A 125 -4.84 -12.83 3.02
N SER A 126 -4.88 -11.97 4.04
CA SER A 126 -5.84 -12.02 5.15
C SER A 126 -7.18 -11.32 4.86
N GLY A 127 -7.38 -10.74 3.67
CA GLY A 127 -8.60 -9.99 3.31
C GLY A 127 -8.35 -8.48 3.13
N SER A 128 -9.43 -7.70 3.07
CA SER A 128 -9.37 -6.26 2.80
C SER A 128 -8.94 -5.44 4.02
N LEU A 129 -8.25 -4.32 3.79
CA LEU A 129 -8.01 -3.29 4.79
C LEU A 129 -9.09 -2.23 4.74
N SER A 130 -9.55 -1.70 5.87
CA SER A 130 -10.48 -0.57 5.90
C SER A 130 -10.15 0.44 6.97
N GLN A 131 -10.37 1.72 6.65
CA GLN A 131 -10.22 2.85 7.56
C GLN A 131 -11.41 3.79 7.44
N THR A 132 -11.74 4.41 8.56
CA THR A 132 -12.75 5.47 8.60
C THR A 132 -12.15 6.76 8.04
N VAL A 133 -12.87 7.40 7.13
CA VAL A 133 -12.57 8.74 6.65
C VAL A 133 -13.14 9.73 7.65
N ALA A 134 -12.28 10.50 8.31
CA ALA A 134 -12.68 11.60 9.16
C ALA A 134 -12.82 12.87 8.31
N MET A 135 -13.90 13.62 8.51
CA MET A 135 -14.04 14.96 7.98
C MET A 135 -14.05 15.96 9.12
N THR A 136 -13.15 16.92 9.08
CA THR A 136 -13.13 18.06 10.00
C THR A 136 -13.73 19.27 9.30
N LEU A 137 -14.82 19.79 9.84
CA LEU A 137 -15.50 20.99 9.37
C LEU A 137 -15.04 22.16 10.22
N ASN A 138 -14.39 23.15 9.60
CA ASN A 138 -14.03 24.40 10.27
C ASN A 138 -15.06 25.46 9.91
N THR A 139 -15.96 25.78 10.84
CA THR A 139 -17.09 26.69 10.58
C THR A 139 -17.10 27.86 11.55
N GLY A 140 -17.73 28.96 11.14
CA GLY A 140 -18.23 29.97 12.06
C GLY A 140 -19.42 29.44 12.89
N ASN A 141 -20.01 30.32 13.69
CA ASN A 141 -21.25 30.02 14.40
C ASN A 141 -22.39 29.77 13.40
N PHE A 142 -23.13 28.68 13.56
CA PHE A 142 -24.34 28.43 12.79
C PHE A 142 -25.31 27.57 13.58
N ARG A 143 -26.52 27.40 13.04
CA ARG A 143 -27.52 26.51 13.63
C ARG A 143 -28.32 25.81 12.54
N THR A 144 -28.92 24.70 12.93
CA THR A 144 -29.82 23.94 12.07
C THR A 144 -31.26 24.03 12.56
N ALA A 145 -32.21 23.78 11.65
CA ALA A 145 -33.58 23.41 12.00
C ALA A 145 -33.88 22.02 11.42
N SER A 146 -34.68 21.22 12.13
CA SER A 146 -34.94 19.80 11.83
C SER A 146 -33.65 18.95 11.77
N PRO A 147 -32.98 18.71 12.91
CA PRO A 147 -33.28 19.15 14.27
C PRO A 147 -32.81 20.59 14.57
N ASN A 148 -33.40 21.21 15.59
CA ASN A 148 -32.93 22.50 16.11
C ASN A 148 -31.65 22.29 16.94
N TYR A 149 -30.52 22.80 16.47
CA TYR A 149 -29.24 22.66 17.17
C TYR A 149 -28.31 23.83 16.83
N ALA A 150 -27.54 24.29 17.82
CA ALA A 150 -26.58 25.37 17.64
C ALA A 150 -25.15 24.81 17.64
N TYR A 151 -24.38 25.16 16.61
CA TYR A 151 -22.99 24.76 16.44
C TYR A 151 -22.10 25.99 16.67
N PRO A 152 -21.37 26.06 17.79
CA PRO A 152 -20.41 27.12 18.03
C PRO A 152 -19.28 27.05 17.01
N ALA A 153 -18.65 28.20 16.73
CA ALA A 153 -17.50 28.28 15.85
C ALA A 153 -16.37 27.35 16.32
N GLY A 154 -15.72 26.67 15.39
CA GLY A 154 -14.64 25.74 15.70
C GLY A 154 -14.54 24.58 14.71
N ALA A 155 -13.75 23.58 15.11
CA ALA A 155 -13.57 22.34 14.37
C ALA A 155 -14.59 21.29 14.84
N LEU A 156 -15.39 20.77 13.91
CA LEU A 156 -16.31 19.65 14.13
C LEU A 156 -15.85 18.46 13.29
N THR A 157 -15.39 17.40 13.95
CA THR A 157 -15.00 16.16 13.27
C THR A 157 -16.15 15.16 13.25
N VAL A 158 -16.48 14.66 12.06
CA VAL A 158 -17.52 13.67 11.82
C VAL A 158 -17.00 12.55 10.91
N PRO A 159 -17.49 11.31 11.06
CA PRO A 159 -17.17 10.25 10.11
C PRO A 159 -17.85 10.56 8.77
N ALA A 160 -17.07 10.63 7.69
CA ALA A 160 -17.56 10.83 6.33
C ALA A 160 -17.85 9.50 5.60
N GLY A 161 -17.31 8.39 6.13
CA GLY A 161 -17.53 7.04 5.62
C GLY A 161 -16.25 6.22 5.72
N THR A 162 -16.06 5.28 4.80
CA THR A 162 -14.92 4.34 4.85
C THR A 162 -14.16 4.32 3.53
N LEU A 163 -12.84 4.19 3.64
CA LEU A 163 -11.96 3.73 2.57
C LEU A 163 -11.66 2.25 2.83
N SER A 164 -11.73 1.41 1.79
CA SER A 164 -11.29 0.02 1.88
C SER A 164 -10.39 -0.37 0.72
N ILE A 165 -9.23 -0.95 1.00
CA ILE A 165 -8.34 -1.54 0.01
C ILE A 165 -8.74 -3.02 -0.12
N THR A 166 -9.31 -3.38 -1.27
CA THR A 166 -9.86 -4.71 -1.54
C THR A 166 -8.88 -5.62 -2.28
N ALA A 167 -7.87 -5.06 -2.94
CA ALA A 167 -6.76 -5.80 -3.50
C ALA A 167 -5.48 -4.96 -3.46
N LEU A 168 -4.35 -5.60 -3.13
CA LEU A 168 -3.03 -5.02 -3.27
C LEU A 168 -2.07 -6.14 -3.65
N THR A 169 -1.61 -6.14 -4.90
CA THR A 169 -0.67 -7.14 -5.41
C THR A 169 0.52 -6.48 -6.06
N ALA A 170 1.65 -7.18 -6.11
CA ALA A 170 2.77 -6.82 -6.98
C ALA A 170 3.11 -8.02 -7.87
N THR A 171 3.18 -7.78 -9.17
CA THR A 171 3.53 -8.80 -10.16
C THR A 171 4.72 -8.32 -10.98
N GLN A 172 5.74 -9.15 -11.11
CA GLN A 172 6.91 -8.85 -11.90
C GLN A 172 6.53 -8.58 -13.35
N LYS A 173 7.20 -7.62 -13.98
CA LYS A 173 7.01 -7.37 -15.41
C LYS A 173 7.41 -8.63 -16.19
N ALA A 174 6.55 -9.07 -17.11
CA ALA A 174 6.80 -10.25 -17.94
C ALA A 174 8.16 -10.15 -18.66
N ASN A 175 8.83 -11.29 -18.82
CA ASN A 175 10.14 -11.42 -19.48
C ASN A 175 11.25 -10.56 -18.87
N THR A 176 11.12 -10.18 -17.60
CA THR A 176 12.20 -9.55 -16.84
C THR A 176 12.70 -10.49 -15.76
N SER A 177 13.99 -10.38 -15.44
CA SER A 177 14.58 -11.01 -14.26
C SER A 177 15.07 -9.92 -13.34
N GLY A 178 14.73 -10.02 -12.06
CA GLY A 178 15.46 -9.29 -11.03
C GLY A 178 16.84 -9.90 -10.94
N VAL A 179 17.87 -9.07 -10.83
CA VAL A 179 19.26 -9.54 -10.67
C VAL A 179 19.79 -8.94 -9.38
N GLY A 180 20.50 -9.77 -8.62
CA GLY A 180 21.00 -9.44 -7.31
C GLY A 180 22.34 -10.07 -7.01
N LYS A 181 22.89 -9.66 -5.88
CA LYS A 181 24.14 -10.19 -5.33
C LYS A 181 23.86 -10.93 -4.04
N LEU A 182 24.66 -11.96 -3.81
CA LEU A 182 24.77 -12.67 -2.54
C LEU A 182 26.02 -12.18 -1.82
N THR A 183 26.00 -12.19 -0.50
CA THR A 183 27.18 -12.02 0.34
C THR A 183 27.15 -13.10 1.40
N SER A 184 28.20 -13.92 1.44
CA SER A 184 28.28 -15.04 2.37
C SER A 184 28.28 -14.54 3.82
N LEU A 185 27.44 -15.15 4.65
CA LEU A 185 27.41 -14.97 6.11
C LEU A 185 28.03 -16.18 6.84
N GLY A 186 28.53 -17.18 6.09
CA GLY A 186 28.98 -18.46 6.62
C GLY A 186 27.85 -19.48 6.81
N ASN A 187 28.21 -20.74 7.06
CA ASN A 187 27.28 -21.84 7.39
C ASN A 187 26.07 -21.97 6.41
N GLY A 188 26.30 -21.79 5.11
CA GLY A 188 25.25 -21.88 4.10
C GLY A 188 24.22 -20.75 4.14
N SER A 189 24.52 -19.66 4.85
CA SER A 189 23.71 -18.45 4.93
C SER A 189 24.30 -17.32 4.10
N TYR A 190 23.44 -16.52 3.48
CA TYR A 190 23.80 -15.40 2.63
C TYR A 190 22.87 -14.22 2.91
N SER A 191 23.40 -13.00 2.96
CA SER A 191 22.57 -11.82 2.73
C SER A 191 22.42 -11.61 1.23
N PHE A 192 21.27 -11.11 0.79
CA PHE A 192 21.05 -10.80 -0.61
C PHE A 192 20.38 -9.45 -0.79
N THR A 193 20.66 -8.84 -1.94
CA THR A 193 19.96 -7.66 -2.44
C THR A 193 19.69 -7.88 -3.93
N ALA A 194 18.43 -7.82 -4.34
CA ALA A 194 18.00 -7.99 -5.72
C ALA A 194 16.98 -6.91 -6.10
N ALA A 195 17.23 -6.23 -7.22
CA ALA A 195 16.27 -5.27 -7.76
C ALA A 195 15.40 -5.96 -8.83
N LEU A 196 14.08 -5.75 -8.80
CA LEU A 196 13.16 -6.20 -9.83
C LEU A 196 12.16 -5.10 -10.22
N THR A 197 11.75 -5.12 -11.48
CA THR A 197 10.67 -4.26 -11.97
C THR A 197 9.34 -5.00 -11.86
N ALA A 198 8.37 -4.40 -11.20
CA ALA A 198 7.04 -4.95 -11.00
C ALA A 198 5.95 -3.92 -11.30
N THR A 199 4.72 -4.39 -11.40
CA THR A 199 3.52 -3.56 -11.39
C THR A 199 2.80 -3.81 -10.08
N MET A 200 2.59 -2.75 -9.31
CA MET A 200 1.70 -2.78 -8.17
C MET A 200 0.27 -2.55 -8.65
N ASN A 201 -0.63 -3.47 -8.33
CA ASN A 201 -2.04 -3.36 -8.62
C ASN A 201 -2.79 -3.15 -7.31
N MET A 202 -3.50 -2.04 -7.21
CA MET A 202 -4.34 -1.71 -6.06
C MET A 202 -5.78 -1.59 -6.53
N SER A 203 -6.71 -2.05 -5.70
CA SER A 203 -8.13 -1.82 -5.88
C SER A 203 -8.71 -1.32 -4.57
N PHE A 204 -9.47 -0.23 -4.61
CA PHE A 204 -10.09 0.33 -3.42
C PHE A 204 -11.54 0.75 -3.66
N LYS A 205 -12.29 0.86 -2.56
CA LYS A 205 -13.61 1.47 -2.50
C LYS A 205 -13.58 2.67 -1.56
N ILE A 206 -14.30 3.72 -1.90
CA ILE A 206 -14.46 4.91 -1.06
C ILE A 206 -15.94 5.23 -0.93
N PHE A 207 -16.41 5.45 0.28
CA PHE A 207 -17.82 5.71 0.58
C PHE A 207 -18.78 4.65 0.03
N GLY A 208 -18.33 3.38 0.00
CA GLY A 208 -19.09 2.24 -0.53
C GLY A 208 -19.07 2.12 -2.06
N THR A 209 -18.54 3.10 -2.78
CA THR A 209 -18.45 3.11 -4.24
C THR A 209 -17.11 2.56 -4.72
N GLY A 210 -17.10 1.89 -5.87
CA GLY A 210 -15.91 1.25 -6.47
C GLY A 210 -16.26 -0.14 -7.05
N PRO A 211 -15.26 -0.99 -7.37
CA PRO A 211 -13.82 -0.78 -7.14
C PRO A 211 -13.17 0.22 -8.11
N TYR A 212 -12.18 0.95 -7.61
CA TYR A 212 -11.31 1.81 -8.41
C TYR A 212 -9.93 1.14 -8.56
N PRO A 213 -9.59 0.63 -9.74
CA PRO A 213 -8.29 0.03 -9.99
C PRO A 213 -7.21 1.10 -10.18
N VAL A 214 -6.04 0.87 -9.61
CA VAL A 214 -4.84 1.68 -9.80
C VAL A 214 -3.68 0.74 -10.11
N GLN A 215 -2.91 1.06 -11.14
CA GLN A 215 -1.71 0.32 -11.50
C GLN A 215 -0.51 1.26 -11.53
N VAL A 216 0.54 0.90 -10.81
CA VAL A 216 1.76 1.71 -10.72
C VAL A 216 2.96 0.82 -11.05
N PRO A 217 3.71 1.11 -12.12
CA PRO A 217 5.01 0.51 -12.34
C PRO A 217 5.96 0.92 -11.22
N ILE A 218 6.63 -0.05 -10.62
CA ILE A 218 7.57 0.16 -9.53
C ILE A 218 8.86 -0.63 -9.76
N VAL A 219 9.96 -0.11 -9.22
CA VAL A 219 11.19 -0.87 -9.04
C VAL A 219 11.27 -1.22 -7.56
N MET A 220 11.27 -2.51 -7.25
CA MET A 220 11.40 -3.02 -5.89
C MET A 220 12.81 -3.54 -5.68
N THR A 221 13.42 -3.16 -4.57
CA THR A 221 14.64 -3.79 -4.08
C THR A 221 14.25 -4.74 -2.96
N LEU A 222 14.49 -6.04 -3.15
CA LEU A 222 14.33 -7.04 -2.12
C LEU A 222 15.67 -7.23 -1.41
N THR A 223 15.68 -7.00 -0.10
CA THR A 223 16.83 -7.27 0.75
C THR A 223 16.45 -8.22 1.86
N GLY A 224 17.32 -9.19 2.13
CA GLY A 224 17.07 -10.19 3.15
C GLY A 224 18.20 -11.18 3.35
N THR A 225 17.86 -12.26 4.03
CA THR A 225 18.74 -13.41 4.25
C THR A 225 18.18 -14.64 3.55
N LEU A 226 19.10 -15.48 3.09
CA LEU A 226 18.87 -16.75 2.44
C LEU A 226 19.67 -17.79 3.23
N THR A 227 18.98 -18.78 3.79
CA THR A 227 19.61 -19.83 4.61
C THR A 227 19.34 -21.19 3.99
N LYS A 228 20.39 -21.96 3.72
CA LYS A 228 20.27 -23.32 3.20
C LYS A 228 20.05 -24.32 4.34
N SER A 229 19.00 -25.12 4.23
CA SER A 229 18.72 -26.24 5.14
C SER A 229 19.53 -27.48 4.73
N SER A 230 19.65 -28.45 5.65
CA SER A 230 20.35 -29.73 5.40
C SER A 230 19.68 -30.61 4.35
N ASP A 231 18.37 -30.45 4.14
CA ASP A 231 17.58 -31.12 3.11
C ASP A 231 17.72 -30.49 1.71
N GLY A 232 18.53 -29.43 1.59
CA GLY A 232 18.75 -28.71 0.34
C GLY A 232 17.70 -27.65 0.02
N THR A 233 16.69 -27.45 0.87
CA THR A 233 15.75 -26.32 0.74
C THR A 233 16.41 -25.00 1.16
N TYR A 234 15.82 -23.89 0.72
CA TYR A 234 16.22 -22.57 1.17
C TYR A 234 15.08 -21.89 1.92
N THR A 235 15.40 -21.24 3.03
CA THR A 235 14.49 -20.28 3.67
C THR A 235 14.96 -18.87 3.37
N VAL A 236 14.04 -18.02 2.93
CA VAL A 236 14.26 -16.58 2.73
C VAL A 236 13.53 -15.81 3.82
N SER A 237 14.18 -14.79 4.36
CA SER A 237 13.57 -13.80 5.25
C SER A 237 13.95 -12.39 4.78
N THR A 238 12.96 -11.59 4.38
CA THR A 238 13.16 -10.20 3.94
C THR A 238 12.45 -9.24 4.85
N SER A 239 12.96 -8.02 4.96
CA SER A 239 12.27 -6.90 5.60
C SER A 239 12.57 -5.63 4.82
N ASN A 240 11.62 -5.20 4.00
CA ASN A 240 11.77 -4.05 3.13
C ASN A 240 11.00 -2.87 3.71
N SER A 241 11.68 -1.75 3.93
CA SER A 241 11.02 -0.52 4.38
C SER A 241 10.18 0.08 3.25
N ILE A 242 8.99 0.53 3.60
CA ILE A 242 8.13 1.33 2.73
C ILE A 242 8.21 2.76 3.26
N ASN A 243 8.56 3.71 2.40
CA ASN A 243 8.45 5.12 2.69
C ASN A 243 8.14 5.86 1.39
N ALA A 244 6.94 6.42 1.32
CA ALA A 244 6.53 7.25 0.20
C ALA A 244 5.71 8.42 0.72
N ASN A 245 5.97 9.60 0.18
CA ASN A 245 5.19 10.80 0.42
C ASN A 245 4.93 11.48 -0.93
N ARG A 246 3.69 11.90 -1.16
CA ARG A 246 3.25 12.59 -2.35
C ARG A 246 2.31 13.72 -1.96
N VAL A 247 2.46 14.84 -2.66
CA VAL A 247 1.54 15.97 -2.60
C VAL A 247 1.16 16.29 -4.03
N ILE A 248 -0.15 16.43 -4.28
CA ILE A 248 -0.71 16.67 -5.61
C ILE A 248 -1.73 17.80 -5.47
N ASP A 249 -1.56 18.84 -6.29
CA ASP A 249 -2.57 19.87 -6.46
C ASP A 249 -3.58 19.44 -7.53
N VAL A 250 -4.87 19.45 -7.18
CA VAL A 250 -5.91 18.80 -8.00
C VAL A 250 -6.95 19.78 -8.52
N ASN A 251 -7.19 20.90 -7.80
CA ASN A 251 -8.21 21.92 -8.12
C ASN A 251 -9.52 21.33 -8.68
N PHE A 252 -10.05 20.31 -8.00
CA PHE A 252 -11.18 19.51 -8.45
C PHE A 252 -12.43 19.81 -7.64
N THR A 253 -13.54 20.16 -8.29
CA THR A 253 -14.84 20.32 -7.61
C THR A 253 -15.49 18.96 -7.42
N ALA A 254 -15.61 18.53 -6.17
CA ALA A 254 -16.20 17.24 -5.84
C ALA A 254 -17.73 17.26 -6.04
N PRO A 255 -18.34 16.14 -6.44
CA PRO A 255 -19.79 16.00 -6.39
C PRO A 255 -20.31 16.27 -4.97
N LYS A 256 -21.45 16.95 -4.87
CA LYS A 256 -22.13 17.21 -3.60
C LYS A 256 -22.48 15.89 -2.91
N PHE A 257 -22.21 15.77 -1.62
CA PHE A 257 -22.55 14.57 -0.83
C PHE A 257 -23.09 14.91 0.57
N GLY A 258 -23.84 13.98 1.14
CA GLY A 258 -24.56 14.17 2.40
C GLY A 258 -23.73 13.76 3.62
N VAL A 259 -23.83 14.53 4.70
CA VAL A 259 -23.17 14.24 5.99
C VAL A 259 -24.17 14.50 7.12
N GLY A 260 -24.19 13.62 8.12
CA GLY A 260 -24.99 13.81 9.33
C GLY A 260 -24.16 14.44 10.44
N LEU A 261 -24.47 15.68 10.82
CA LEU A 261 -23.85 16.38 11.94
C LEU A 261 -24.49 15.95 13.27
N PRO A 262 -23.71 15.75 14.35
CA PRO A 262 -24.26 15.47 15.67
C PRO A 262 -25.14 16.62 16.18
N ALA A 263 -26.38 16.31 16.57
CA ALA A 263 -27.35 17.27 17.10
C ALA A 263 -28.08 16.66 18.32
N GLY A 264 -27.37 16.56 19.44
CA GLY A 264 -27.85 15.84 20.62
C GLY A 264 -27.96 14.33 20.35
N THR A 265 -29.16 13.76 20.53
CA THR A 265 -29.46 12.35 20.23
C THR A 265 -29.82 12.10 18.76
N SER A 266 -29.86 13.15 17.95
CA SER A 266 -30.26 13.11 16.53
C SER A 266 -29.13 13.57 15.61
N LYS A 267 -29.35 13.48 14.29
CA LYS A 267 -28.41 13.98 13.27
C LYS A 267 -29.06 15.08 12.44
N ALA A 268 -28.33 16.16 12.18
CA ALA A 268 -28.70 17.18 11.22
C ALA A 268 -28.01 16.89 9.88
N TYR A 269 -28.76 16.55 8.84
CA TYR A 269 -28.19 16.13 7.57
C TYR A 269 -27.94 17.33 6.67
N VAL A 270 -26.69 17.54 6.27
CA VAL A 270 -26.27 18.64 5.40
C VAL A 270 -25.67 18.10 4.11
N TRP A 271 -25.80 18.87 3.04
CA TRP A 271 -24.99 18.72 1.86
C TRP A 271 -23.67 19.44 2.04
N VAL A 272 -22.57 18.77 1.72
CA VAL A 272 -21.24 19.36 1.64
C VAL A 272 -20.92 19.61 0.17
N ASN A 273 -20.52 20.84 -0.13
CA ASN A 273 -20.00 21.23 -1.43
C ASN A 273 -18.56 21.71 -1.25
N MET A 274 -17.63 21.16 -2.04
CA MET A 274 -16.21 21.42 -1.85
C MET A 274 -15.42 21.37 -3.15
N THR A 275 -14.38 22.17 -3.21
CA THR A 275 -13.29 22.07 -4.17
C THR A 275 -12.06 21.52 -3.47
N VAL A 276 -11.61 20.35 -3.89
CA VAL A 276 -10.33 19.74 -3.50
C VAL A 276 -9.21 20.57 -4.10
N LYS A 277 -8.41 21.20 -3.24
CA LYS A 277 -7.25 21.99 -3.65
C LYS A 277 -6.02 21.11 -3.77
N GLN A 278 -5.78 20.32 -2.73
CA GLN A 278 -4.58 19.51 -2.60
C GLN A 278 -4.88 18.18 -1.92
N VAL A 279 -4.20 17.13 -2.35
CA VAL A 279 -4.16 15.83 -1.70
C VAL A 279 -2.71 15.55 -1.31
N SER A 280 -2.49 15.31 -0.02
CA SER A 280 -1.23 14.79 0.50
C SER A 280 -1.44 13.35 0.94
N ALA A 281 -0.56 12.45 0.51
CA ALA A 281 -0.57 11.05 0.87
C ALA A 281 0.82 10.60 1.29
N ALA A 282 0.94 10.04 2.48
CA ALA A 282 2.13 9.43 3.01
C ALA A 282 1.83 7.98 3.41
N VAL A 283 2.79 7.10 3.16
CA VAL A 283 2.80 5.73 3.66
C VAL A 283 4.21 5.42 4.15
N SER A 284 4.28 4.82 5.32
CA SER A 284 5.52 4.35 5.94
C SER A 284 5.30 2.97 6.53
N GLY A 285 6.34 2.18 6.69
CA GLY A 285 6.24 0.89 7.38
C GLY A 285 7.20 -0.13 6.81
N THR A 286 6.81 -1.40 6.92
CA THR A 286 7.62 -2.54 6.48
C THR A 286 6.75 -3.56 5.76
N CYS A 287 7.36 -4.22 4.77
CA CYS A 287 6.86 -5.47 4.26
C CYS A 287 7.91 -6.56 4.48
N ALA A 288 7.52 -7.56 5.27
CA ALA A 288 8.36 -8.68 5.61
C ALA A 288 7.81 -9.97 4.97
N PHE A 289 8.71 -10.73 4.36
CA PHE A 289 8.38 -12.02 3.76
C PHE A 289 9.22 -13.11 4.39
N VAL A 290 8.59 -14.24 4.69
CA VAL A 290 9.26 -15.50 4.94
C VAL A 290 8.81 -16.45 3.84
N ALA A 291 9.77 -17.04 3.12
CA ALA A 291 9.46 -17.94 2.00
C ALA A 291 10.33 -19.20 2.03
N ILE A 292 9.77 -20.31 1.57
CA ILE A 292 10.46 -21.60 1.48
C ILE A 292 10.66 -21.95 0.02
N GLY A 293 11.91 -22.19 -0.35
CA GLY A 293 12.39 -22.53 -1.68
C GLY A 293 12.67 -24.03 -1.81
N VAL A 294 11.95 -24.69 -2.72
CA VAL A 294 12.19 -26.09 -3.08
C VAL A 294 12.87 -26.14 -4.44
N LYS A 295 13.91 -26.97 -4.58
CA LYS A 295 14.67 -27.12 -5.83
C LYS A 295 13.75 -27.63 -6.96
N GLN A 296 13.92 -27.09 -8.16
CA GLN A 296 13.28 -27.60 -9.39
C GLN A 296 13.98 -28.83 -9.94
#